data_AF-H2XUS5-F1
#
_entry.id   AF-H2XUS5-F1
#
_cell.length_a   1.000
_cell.length_b   1.000
_cell.length_c   1.000
_cell.angle_alpha   90.00
_cell.angle_beta   90.00
_cell.angle_gamma   90.00
#
_symmetry.space_group_name_H-M   'P 1'
#
loop_
_entity.id
_entity.type
_entity.pdbx_description
1 polymer ?
#
loop_
_entity_poly.entity_id
_entity_poly.type
_entity_poly.pdbx_seq_one_letter_code
_entity_poly.pdbx_strand_id
1 'polypeptide(L)'
;EPDLTELTVLKPVRLIVSELFGSFGDNEFVSEILSAATGLFGYRDQNNVISCISIPASYTTYACAVSSPSLEEYFKSKPVHLSVLGLPTDTVFLSDLITLYTCECTCPSPILSSSFKLPTAKTDCTVAKVTGFAGYFRAKLYRDIYIDTRPGSSQNTYFWEAAFFPLGNSSEIKEPIESVKISRKCTRKANHDLLKIRNPVYEMWYEWLLIYNDKNDSVTKVFNEKGSKHKTFTVCFYFIFYISYAIVVK
;
A
#
# COMPACT_ATOMS: atom_id res chain seq x y z
N GLU A 1 -6.62 34.69 -25.45
CA GLU A 1 -6.87 33.93 -24.21
C GLU A 1 -5.67 33.03 -23.95
N PRO A 2 -5.25 32.82 -22.69
CA PRO A 2 -4.17 31.88 -22.40
C PRO A 2 -4.58 30.48 -22.86
N ASP A 3 -3.66 29.79 -23.54
CA ASP A 3 -3.86 28.41 -23.96
C ASP A 3 -4.01 27.52 -22.72
N LEU A 4 -5.24 27.05 -22.47
CA LEU A 4 -5.57 26.19 -21.32
C LEU A 4 -4.99 24.78 -21.43
N THR A 5 -4.21 24.48 -22.48
CA THR A 5 -3.55 23.16 -22.65
C THR A 5 -2.21 23.05 -21.93
N GLU A 6 -1.60 24.16 -21.48
CA GLU A 6 -0.36 24.14 -20.69
C GLU A 6 -0.61 24.54 -19.23
N LEU A 7 -0.33 23.60 -18.31
CA LEU A 7 -0.31 23.90 -16.88
C LEU A 7 0.84 24.86 -16.58
N THR A 8 0.53 26.14 -16.39
CA THR A 8 1.52 27.14 -15.97
C THR A 8 1.58 27.22 -14.45
N VAL A 9 2.71 26.82 -13.86
CA VAL A 9 2.95 26.94 -12.42
C VAL A 9 3.29 28.40 -12.09
N LEU A 10 2.32 29.13 -11.53
CA LEU A 10 2.48 30.56 -11.23
C LEU A 10 3.51 30.84 -10.13
N LYS A 11 3.59 29.95 -9.14
CA LYS A 11 4.57 30.03 -8.04
C LYS A 11 4.99 28.63 -7.62
N PRO A 12 6.31 28.37 -7.49
CA PRO A 12 6.77 27.14 -6.88
C PRO A 12 6.39 27.06 -5.41
N VAL A 13 6.30 25.83 -4.88
CA VAL A 13 6.01 25.54 -3.49
C VAL A 13 7.21 24.92 -2.80
N ARG A 14 7.38 25.22 -1.51
CA ARG A 14 8.39 24.61 -0.65
C ARG A 14 7.81 23.58 0.32
N LEU A 15 6.48 23.53 0.44
CA LEU A 15 5.75 22.61 1.30
C LEU A 15 4.50 22.11 0.55
N ILE A 16 4.32 20.80 0.51
CA ILE A 16 3.11 20.12 0.04
C ILE A 16 2.54 19.33 1.22
N VAL A 17 1.26 19.55 1.51
CA VAL A 17 0.51 18.80 2.52
C VAL A 17 -0.61 18.02 1.84
N SER A 18 -0.70 16.73 2.09
CA SER A 18 -1.74 15.87 1.52
C SER A 18 -2.17 14.76 2.48
N GLU A 19 -3.39 14.28 2.31
CA GLU A 19 -3.88 13.03 2.88
C GLU A 19 -4.30 12.16 1.68
N LEU A 20 -3.52 11.12 1.39
CA LEU A 20 -3.65 10.24 0.23
C LEU A 20 -3.41 8.78 0.64
N PHE A 21 -3.56 8.47 1.93
CA PHE A 21 -3.31 7.14 2.44
C PHE A 21 -4.57 6.30 2.40
N GLY A 22 -4.45 5.10 1.82
CA GLY A 22 -5.44 4.06 2.03
C GLY A 22 -5.14 3.23 3.28
N SER A 23 -5.96 2.20 3.52
CA SER A 23 -5.80 1.28 4.66
C SER A 23 -4.45 0.54 4.74
N PHE A 24 -3.73 0.43 3.64
CA PHE A 24 -2.38 -0.13 3.58
C PHE A 24 -1.29 0.94 3.35
N GLY A 25 -1.64 2.21 3.52
CA GLY A 25 -0.78 3.35 3.23
C GLY A 25 -0.77 3.66 1.73
N ASP A 26 -0.08 2.85 0.94
CA ASP A 26 0.22 3.16 -0.47
C ASP A 26 -0.75 2.58 -1.50
N ASN A 27 -1.82 1.93 -1.03
CA ASN A 27 -2.90 1.43 -1.89
C ASN A 27 -3.77 2.52 -2.53
N GLU A 28 -3.49 3.80 -2.25
CA GLU A 28 -4.09 4.98 -2.90
C GLU A 28 -3.06 5.87 -3.61
N PHE A 29 -1.91 5.31 -3.99
CA PHE A 29 -0.90 5.97 -4.86
C PHE A 29 -0.24 7.22 -4.27
N VAL A 30 -0.12 7.32 -2.94
CA VAL A 30 0.53 8.47 -2.28
C VAL A 30 1.90 8.80 -2.88
N SER A 31 2.74 7.79 -3.16
CA SER A 31 4.09 7.98 -3.72
C SER A 31 4.07 8.50 -5.15
N GLU A 32 3.22 7.94 -6.02
CA GLU A 32 3.14 8.35 -7.41
C GLU A 32 2.56 9.77 -7.54
N ILE A 33 1.53 10.09 -6.75
CA ILE A 33 0.89 11.40 -6.77
C ILE A 33 1.82 12.46 -6.19
N LEU A 34 2.43 12.24 -5.01
CA LEU A 34 3.30 13.23 -4.38
C LEU A 34 4.63 13.40 -5.10
N SER A 35 5.18 12.34 -5.71
CA SER A 35 6.36 12.47 -6.57
C SER A 35 6.05 13.34 -7.79
N ALA A 36 4.92 13.11 -8.46
CA ALA A 36 4.49 13.94 -9.60
C ALA A 36 4.22 15.40 -9.17
N ALA A 37 3.50 15.61 -8.06
CA ALA A 37 3.23 16.93 -7.53
C ALA A 37 4.52 17.68 -7.14
N THR A 38 5.47 17.00 -6.50
CA THR A 38 6.78 17.58 -6.17
C THR A 38 7.56 17.94 -7.44
N GLY A 39 7.53 17.09 -8.46
CA GLY A 39 8.15 17.35 -9.76
C GLY A 39 7.58 18.57 -10.48
N LEU A 40 6.27 18.77 -10.39
CA LEU A 40 5.54 19.87 -11.04
C LEU A 40 5.64 21.18 -10.26
N PHE A 41 5.36 21.16 -8.97
CA PHE A 41 5.18 22.38 -8.16
C PHE A 41 6.39 22.72 -7.30
N GLY A 42 7.30 21.77 -7.04
CA GLY A 42 8.42 21.97 -6.13
C GLY A 42 9.34 23.11 -6.56
N TYR A 43 9.87 23.84 -5.58
CA TYR A 43 10.88 24.87 -5.80
C TYR A 43 12.10 24.29 -6.49
N ARG A 44 12.53 24.94 -7.58
CA ARG A 44 13.74 24.63 -8.33
C ARG A 44 14.78 25.69 -8.02
N ASP A 45 15.97 25.26 -7.64
CA ASP A 45 17.12 26.15 -7.53
C ASP A 45 17.75 26.45 -8.90
N GLN A 46 18.78 27.28 -8.90
CA GLN A 46 19.54 27.66 -10.10
C GLN A 46 20.20 26.48 -10.84
N ASN A 47 20.35 25.33 -10.18
CA ASN A 47 20.91 24.10 -10.74
C ASN A 47 19.82 23.10 -11.18
N ASN A 48 18.56 23.52 -11.23
CA ASN A 48 17.38 22.68 -11.50
C ASN A 48 17.12 21.57 -10.46
N VAL A 49 17.70 21.67 -9.26
CA VAL A 49 17.43 20.74 -8.17
C VAL A 49 16.08 21.09 -7.53
N ILE A 50 15.21 20.10 -7.41
CA ILE A 50 13.88 20.28 -6.80
C ILE A 50 13.99 20.10 -5.28
N SER A 51 13.50 21.08 -4.53
CA SER A 51 13.35 21.01 -3.08
C SER A 51 11.91 21.28 -2.66
N CYS A 52 11.28 20.32 -2.00
CA CYS A 52 9.96 20.50 -1.39
C CYS A 52 9.87 19.61 -0.15
N ILE A 53 9.44 20.19 0.98
CA ILE A 53 9.02 19.41 2.14
C ILE A 53 7.67 18.78 1.79
N SER A 54 7.52 17.49 2.07
CA SER A 54 6.25 16.79 1.96
C SER A 54 5.77 16.37 3.34
N ILE A 55 4.49 16.59 3.60
CA ILE A 55 3.76 16.05 4.75
C ILE A 55 2.58 15.26 4.15
N PRO A 56 2.58 13.92 4.20
CA PRO A 56 3.54 13.04 4.88
C PRO A 56 4.92 12.97 4.22
N ALA A 57 5.98 12.79 5.01
CA ALA A 57 7.34 12.60 4.53
C ALA A 57 7.59 11.17 4.03
N SER A 58 7.20 10.18 4.83
CA SER A 58 7.38 8.76 4.49
C SER A 58 6.34 7.87 5.16
N TYR A 59 6.24 6.62 4.71
CA TYR A 59 5.40 5.61 5.32
C TYR A 59 6.12 4.27 5.39
N THR A 60 5.70 3.45 6.35
CA THR A 60 6.12 2.07 6.54
C THR A 60 4.89 1.18 6.59
N THR A 61 4.91 0.08 5.85
CA THR A 61 3.81 -0.90 5.82
C THR A 61 4.12 -2.11 6.69
N TYR A 62 3.08 -2.71 7.25
CA TYR A 62 3.17 -3.84 8.18
C TYR A 62 2.13 -4.89 7.82
N ALA A 63 2.43 -6.15 8.10
CA ALA A 63 1.46 -7.23 8.02
C ALA A 63 1.61 -8.22 9.18
N CYS A 64 0.54 -8.94 9.49
CA CYS A 64 0.56 -10.07 10.43
C CYS A 64 -0.39 -11.16 9.94
N ALA A 65 -0.03 -12.41 10.22
CA ALA A 65 -0.88 -13.55 9.93
C ALA A 65 -2.07 -13.59 10.89
N VAL A 66 -3.26 -13.91 10.37
CA VAL A 66 -4.46 -14.04 11.20
C VAL A 66 -5.24 -15.31 10.87
N SER A 67 -5.98 -15.80 11.86
CA SER A 67 -7.00 -16.84 11.72
C SER A 67 -8.36 -16.25 12.06
N SER A 68 -9.37 -16.47 11.22
CA SER A 68 -10.76 -16.11 11.51
C SER A 68 -11.70 -17.03 10.74
N PRO A 69 -12.50 -17.87 11.42
CA PRO A 69 -13.54 -18.67 10.79
C PRO A 69 -14.53 -17.83 9.97
N SER A 70 -14.88 -16.63 10.47
CA SER A 70 -15.77 -15.71 9.76
C SER A 70 -15.17 -15.21 8.44
N LEU A 71 -13.88 -14.82 8.44
CA LEU A 71 -13.20 -14.41 7.22
C LEU A 71 -12.98 -15.59 6.26
N GLU A 72 -12.72 -16.79 6.79
CA GLU A 72 -12.57 -18.01 5.98
C GLU A 72 -13.83 -18.28 5.17
N GLU A 73 -14.99 -18.32 5.83
CA GLU A 73 -16.27 -18.55 5.15
C GLU A 73 -16.59 -17.42 4.16
N TYR A 74 -16.28 -16.17 4.53
CA TYR A 74 -16.50 -15.01 3.66
C TYR A 74 -15.66 -15.08 2.37
N PHE A 75 -14.40 -15.50 2.44
CA PHE A 75 -13.49 -15.54 1.29
C PHE A 75 -13.50 -16.87 0.52
N LYS A 76 -14.13 -17.91 1.04
CA LYS A 76 -14.24 -19.23 0.40
C LYS A 76 -14.79 -19.20 -1.03
N SER A 77 -15.73 -18.30 -1.31
CA SER A 77 -16.39 -18.15 -2.62
C SER A 77 -16.11 -16.81 -3.31
N LYS A 78 -15.28 -15.95 -2.71
CA LYS A 78 -15.00 -14.61 -3.23
C LYS A 78 -13.67 -14.54 -3.98
N PRO A 79 -13.54 -13.60 -4.95
CA PRO A 79 -12.28 -13.39 -5.62
C PRO A 79 -11.19 -12.96 -4.64
N VAL A 80 -10.04 -13.62 -4.72
CA VAL A 80 -8.88 -13.34 -3.87
C VAL A 80 -8.18 -12.07 -4.35
N HIS A 81 -8.47 -10.96 -3.68
CA HIS A 81 -7.84 -9.65 -3.91
C HIS A 81 -7.69 -8.89 -2.59
N LEU A 82 -6.81 -7.90 -2.58
CA LEU A 82 -6.66 -6.99 -1.44
C LEU A 82 -8.03 -6.38 -1.09
N SER A 83 -8.47 -6.58 0.14
CA SER A 83 -9.73 -6.06 0.66
C SER A 83 -9.47 -5.08 1.80
N VAL A 84 -10.41 -4.18 2.06
CA VAL A 84 -10.41 -3.31 3.25
C VAL A 84 -11.61 -3.70 4.09
N LEU A 85 -11.37 -4.05 5.36
CA LEU A 85 -12.43 -4.52 6.26
C LEU A 85 -12.04 -4.35 7.72
N GLY A 86 -13.07 -4.18 8.56
CA GLY A 86 -12.93 -4.36 10.00
C GLY A 86 -12.76 -5.84 10.33
N LEU A 87 -11.75 -6.15 11.13
CA LEU A 87 -11.48 -7.53 11.53
C LEU A 87 -12.61 -8.04 12.43
N PRO A 88 -13.24 -9.19 12.12
CA PRO A 88 -14.28 -9.77 12.96
C PRO A 88 -13.75 -10.10 14.36
N THR A 89 -14.64 -10.16 15.35
CA THR A 89 -14.29 -10.42 16.75
C THR A 89 -13.68 -11.79 17.00
N ASP A 90 -13.86 -12.75 16.09
CA ASP A 90 -13.26 -14.09 16.15
C ASP A 90 -11.83 -14.13 15.56
N THR A 91 -11.27 -12.98 15.17
CA THR A 91 -9.94 -12.90 14.59
C THR A 91 -8.85 -13.08 15.64
N VAL A 92 -7.95 -14.02 15.38
CA VAL A 92 -6.76 -14.29 16.20
C VAL A 92 -5.50 -13.94 15.43
N PHE A 93 -4.64 -13.13 16.04
CA PHE A 93 -3.31 -12.80 15.49
C PHE A 93 -2.33 -13.95 15.71
N LEU A 94 -1.88 -14.57 14.64
CA LEU A 94 -0.97 -15.73 14.66
C LEU A 94 0.51 -15.32 14.60
N SER A 95 0.80 -14.08 14.24
CA SER A 95 2.17 -13.56 14.25
C SER A 95 2.21 -12.17 14.86
N ASP A 96 3.40 -11.74 15.28
CA ASP A 96 3.63 -10.34 15.59
C ASP A 96 3.57 -9.52 14.28
N LEU A 97 3.49 -8.19 14.40
CA LEU A 97 3.52 -7.30 13.24
C LEU A 97 4.90 -7.31 12.59
N ILE A 98 4.92 -7.63 11.30
CA ILE A 98 6.12 -7.71 10.49
C ILE A 98 6.19 -6.46 9.62
N THR A 99 7.34 -5.79 9.64
CA THR A 99 7.61 -4.65 8.77
C THR A 99 7.86 -5.14 7.35
N LEU A 100 7.16 -4.60 6.37
CA LEU A 100 7.34 -4.97 4.96
C LEU A 100 8.35 -4.02 4.29
N TYR A 101 7.97 -2.77 4.05
CA TYR A 101 8.84 -1.79 3.39
C TYR A 101 8.55 -0.37 3.90
N THR A 102 9.53 0.51 3.71
CA THR A 102 9.44 1.95 4.01
C THR A 102 9.76 2.74 2.75
N CYS A 103 8.99 3.79 2.48
CA CYS A 103 9.16 4.63 1.30
C CYS A 103 8.98 6.10 1.64
N GLU A 104 9.81 6.93 1.01
CA GLU A 104 9.61 8.38 0.98
C GLU A 104 8.45 8.70 0.03
N CYS A 105 7.54 9.56 0.48
CA CYS A 105 6.33 9.90 -0.25
C CYS A 105 6.62 10.64 -1.57
N THR A 106 7.75 11.32 -1.68
CA THR A 106 8.12 12.07 -2.90
C THR A 106 8.90 11.23 -3.92
N CYS A 107 9.22 9.98 -3.61
CA CYS A 107 9.96 9.08 -4.49
C CYS A 107 9.00 8.16 -5.26
N PRO A 108 9.10 8.08 -6.60
CA PRO A 108 8.29 7.13 -7.37
C PRO A 108 8.75 5.72 -7.05
N SER A 109 7.83 4.84 -6.66
CA SER A 109 8.15 3.49 -6.16
C SER A 109 7.55 2.41 -7.08
N PRO A 110 8.27 1.98 -8.13
CA PRO A 110 7.68 1.10 -9.14
C PRO A 110 7.46 -0.34 -8.65
N ILE A 111 8.34 -0.87 -7.78
CA ILE A 111 8.19 -2.21 -7.21
C ILE A 111 8.70 -2.19 -5.78
N LEU A 112 7.84 -2.57 -4.83
CA LEU A 112 8.18 -2.74 -3.42
C LEU A 112 7.86 -4.18 -3.04
N SER A 113 8.77 -4.87 -2.38
CA SER A 113 8.50 -6.23 -1.95
C SER A 113 9.28 -6.57 -0.70
N SER A 114 8.67 -7.36 0.17
CA SER A 114 9.32 -7.90 1.36
C SER A 114 8.91 -9.35 1.57
N SER A 115 9.86 -10.15 2.03
CA SER A 115 9.70 -11.57 2.35
C SER A 115 9.94 -11.77 3.84
N PHE A 116 9.06 -12.51 4.50
CA PHE A 116 9.18 -12.82 5.91
C PHE A 116 8.84 -14.28 6.19
N LYS A 117 9.56 -14.87 7.14
CA LYS A 117 9.25 -16.19 7.67
C LYS A 117 8.14 -16.07 8.69
N LEU A 118 7.18 -16.99 8.64
CA LEU A 118 6.18 -17.07 9.71
C LEU A 118 6.77 -17.90 10.86
N PRO A 119 6.63 -17.45 12.12
CA PRO A 119 7.09 -18.22 13.26
C PRO A 119 6.34 -19.56 13.33
N THR A 120 7.04 -20.66 13.08
CA THR A 120 6.47 -22.02 13.06
C THR A 120 5.74 -22.35 14.37
N ALA A 121 6.25 -21.86 15.50
CA ALA A 121 5.72 -22.12 16.83
C ALA A 121 4.32 -21.53 17.13
N LYS A 122 3.82 -20.53 16.37
CA LYS A 122 2.45 -20.00 16.50
C LYS A 122 1.50 -20.52 15.41
N THR A 123 2.04 -21.08 14.32
CA THR A 123 1.28 -21.68 13.21
C THR A 123 1.14 -23.20 13.32
N ASP A 124 1.91 -23.85 14.21
CA ASP A 124 1.81 -25.29 14.52
C ASP A 124 0.64 -25.64 15.46
N CYS A 125 -0.22 -24.66 15.79
CA CYS A 125 -1.46 -24.96 16.49
C CYS A 125 -2.39 -25.72 15.55
N THR A 126 -2.60 -27.00 15.81
CA THR A 126 -3.59 -27.88 15.16
C THR A 126 -5.04 -27.35 15.14
N VAL A 127 -5.30 -26.17 15.71
CA VAL A 127 -6.60 -25.55 15.93
C VAL A 127 -6.83 -24.29 15.09
N ALA A 128 -5.78 -23.54 14.70
CA ALA A 128 -5.94 -22.22 14.09
C ALA A 128 -5.18 -22.10 12.76
N LYS A 129 -5.94 -22.20 11.68
CA LYS A 129 -5.45 -22.11 10.30
C LYS A 129 -5.27 -20.66 9.86
N VAL A 130 -4.22 -20.37 9.09
CA VAL A 130 -4.01 -19.03 8.50
C VAL A 130 -5.09 -18.77 7.45
N THR A 131 -5.92 -17.76 7.71
CA THR A 131 -6.98 -17.31 6.78
C THR A 131 -6.46 -16.23 5.82
N GLY A 132 -5.47 -15.46 6.25
CA GLY A 132 -4.91 -14.35 5.49
C GLY A 132 -3.95 -13.51 6.31
N PHE A 133 -3.62 -12.33 5.77
CA PHE A 133 -2.76 -11.37 6.43
C PHE A 133 -3.49 -10.04 6.62
N ALA A 134 -3.53 -9.55 7.84
CA ALA A 134 -4.00 -8.20 8.15
C ALA A 134 -2.85 -7.21 7.96
N GLY A 135 -3.12 -6.12 7.26
CA GLY A 135 -2.17 -5.11 6.83
C GLY A 135 -2.46 -3.74 7.44
N TYR A 136 -1.39 -3.04 7.77
CA TYR A 136 -1.39 -1.75 8.46
C TYR A 136 -0.28 -0.86 7.93
N PHE A 137 -0.27 0.40 8.33
CA PHE A 137 0.80 1.33 8.02
C PHE A 137 1.10 2.28 9.17
N ARG A 138 2.27 2.91 9.10
CA ARG A 138 2.64 4.06 9.91
C ARG A 138 3.24 5.12 8.99
N ALA A 139 2.71 6.32 9.02
CA ALA A 139 3.22 7.44 8.25
C ALA A 139 3.97 8.42 9.15
N LYS A 140 5.16 8.83 8.75
CA LYS A 140 5.89 9.94 9.33
C LYS A 140 5.41 11.22 8.65
N LEU A 141 4.74 12.09 9.41
CA LEU A 141 4.24 13.36 8.89
C LEU A 141 5.38 14.36 8.74
N TYR A 142 5.93 14.80 9.87
CA TYR A 142 7.06 15.72 9.94
C TYR A 142 7.79 15.51 11.26
N ARG A 143 9.12 15.39 11.22
CA ARG A 143 9.96 15.10 12.40
C ARG A 143 9.44 13.88 13.19
N ASP A 144 9.00 14.08 14.43
CA ASP A 144 8.53 13.07 15.38
C ASP A 144 6.99 12.94 15.42
N ILE A 145 6.29 13.54 14.46
CA ILE A 145 4.84 13.44 14.31
C ILE A 145 4.50 12.28 13.36
N TYR A 146 3.59 11.41 13.78
CA TYR A 146 3.21 10.21 13.04
C TYR A 146 1.69 10.00 13.00
N ILE A 147 1.24 9.31 11.95
CA ILE A 147 -0.02 8.55 11.92
C ILE A 147 0.36 7.08 12.05
N ASP A 148 -0.39 6.32 12.84
CA ASP A 148 -0.16 4.88 13.04
C ASP A 148 -1.51 4.15 12.97
N THR A 149 -1.58 3.02 12.27
CA THR A 149 -2.78 2.17 12.22
C THR A 149 -2.56 0.80 12.83
N ARG A 150 -1.36 0.55 13.37
CA ARG A 150 -1.01 -0.75 13.95
C ARG A 150 -1.84 -1.05 15.21
N PRO A 151 -2.41 -2.25 15.33
CA PRO A 151 -3.12 -2.65 16.55
C PRO A 151 -2.18 -2.59 17.76
N GLY A 152 -2.68 -2.11 18.90
CA GLY A 152 -1.91 -1.98 20.15
C GLY A 152 -0.97 -0.78 20.23
N SER A 153 -0.84 0.03 19.17
CA SER A 153 -0.11 1.31 19.25
C SER A 153 -0.90 2.35 20.03
N SER A 154 -0.27 3.04 20.98
CA SER A 154 -0.88 4.18 21.68
C SER A 154 -1.11 5.40 20.78
N GLN A 155 -0.50 5.41 19.59
CA GLN A 155 -0.66 6.44 18.57
C GLN A 155 -1.65 6.02 17.47
N ASN A 156 -2.39 4.92 17.66
CA ASN A 156 -3.35 4.45 16.68
C ASN A 156 -4.48 5.47 16.50
N THR A 157 -4.76 5.87 15.27
CA THR A 157 -5.76 6.89 14.96
C THR A 157 -7.15 6.34 14.66
N TYR A 158 -7.32 5.02 14.52
CA TYR A 158 -8.59 4.30 14.29
C TYR A 158 -9.45 4.78 13.10
N PHE A 159 -8.88 5.57 12.18
CA PHE A 159 -9.57 6.06 10.98
C PHE A 159 -9.56 5.07 9.81
N TRP A 160 -8.57 4.18 9.77
CA TRP A 160 -8.43 3.18 8.70
C TRP A 160 -8.75 1.80 9.24
N GLU A 161 -9.69 1.14 8.57
CA GLU A 161 -9.89 -0.30 8.70
C GLU A 161 -8.67 -1.07 8.18
N ALA A 162 -8.53 -2.33 8.57
CA ALA A 162 -7.39 -3.14 8.17
C ALA A 162 -7.43 -3.45 6.67
N ALA A 163 -6.27 -3.37 6.02
CA ALA A 163 -6.07 -4.04 4.74
C ALA A 163 -6.03 -5.55 4.98
N PHE A 164 -6.54 -6.34 4.05
CA PHE A 164 -6.59 -7.80 4.19
C PHE A 164 -6.15 -8.50 2.91
N PHE A 165 -5.17 -9.39 3.04
CA PHE A 165 -4.66 -10.27 1.98
C PHE A 165 -5.21 -11.68 2.19
N PRO A 166 -6.38 -12.02 1.60
CA PRO A 166 -7.03 -13.30 1.80
C PRO A 166 -6.25 -14.45 1.17
N LEU A 167 -6.38 -15.66 1.73
CA LEU A 167 -5.90 -16.87 1.09
C LEU A 167 -6.95 -17.57 0.21
N GLY A 168 -8.17 -17.02 0.16
CA GLY A 168 -9.31 -17.63 -0.50
C GLY A 168 -9.78 -18.84 0.28
N ASN A 169 -9.95 -19.97 -0.41
CA ASN A 169 -10.25 -21.24 0.25
C ASN A 169 -8.98 -21.80 0.91
N SER A 170 -8.79 -21.51 2.20
CA SER A 170 -7.57 -21.92 2.91
C SER A 170 -7.43 -23.43 2.92
N SER A 171 -8.52 -24.23 2.84
CA SER A 171 -8.48 -25.70 2.80
C SER A 171 -7.56 -26.30 1.73
N GLU A 172 -7.31 -25.56 0.64
CA GLU A 172 -6.36 -25.93 -0.42
C GLU A 172 -4.89 -25.72 -0.05
N ILE A 173 -4.62 -24.97 1.01
CA ILE A 173 -3.29 -24.62 1.47
C ILE A 173 -2.95 -25.55 2.63
N LYS A 174 -1.81 -26.25 2.48
CA LYS A 174 -1.24 -27.07 3.53
C LYS A 174 -0.41 -26.20 4.47
N GLU A 175 -0.38 -26.61 5.73
CA GLU A 175 0.40 -25.99 6.79
C GLU A 175 1.48 -26.97 7.26
N PRO A 176 2.61 -26.48 7.81
CA PRO A 176 2.89 -25.08 8.13
C PRO A 176 3.29 -24.23 6.91
N ILE A 177 2.91 -22.95 6.94
CA ILE A 177 3.42 -21.94 5.99
C ILE A 177 4.81 -21.53 6.45
N GLU A 178 5.83 -21.72 5.60
CA GLU A 178 7.21 -21.39 5.91
C GLU A 178 7.48 -19.89 5.78
N SER A 179 7.02 -19.28 4.69
CA SER A 179 7.25 -17.87 4.42
C SER A 179 6.22 -17.26 3.51
N VAL A 180 6.09 -15.95 3.63
CA VAL A 180 5.30 -15.11 2.73
C VAL A 180 6.14 -14.00 2.15
N LYS A 181 5.86 -13.69 0.88
CA LYS A 181 6.33 -12.48 0.23
C LYS A 181 5.14 -11.63 -0.21
N ILE A 182 5.02 -10.41 0.29
CA ILE A 182 4.04 -9.43 -0.19
C ILE A 182 4.76 -8.41 -1.06
N SER A 183 4.27 -8.21 -2.27
CA SER A 183 4.85 -7.31 -3.26
C SER A 183 3.81 -6.35 -3.80
N ARG A 184 4.11 -5.05 -3.79
CA ARG A 184 3.42 -4.03 -4.56
C ARG A 184 4.08 -3.86 -5.92
N LYS A 185 3.27 -3.77 -6.96
CA LYS A 185 3.69 -3.48 -8.33
C LYS A 185 2.97 -2.22 -8.79
N CYS A 186 3.70 -1.30 -9.41
CA CYS A 186 3.13 -0.11 -10.01
C CYS A 186 3.79 0.15 -11.38
N THR A 187 2.98 0.35 -12.41
CA THR A 187 3.45 0.63 -13.77
C THR A 187 2.75 1.85 -14.35
N ARG A 188 3.47 2.60 -15.20
CA ARG A 188 2.92 3.73 -15.95
C ARG A 188 2.38 3.24 -17.30
N LYS A 189 1.11 3.49 -17.59
CA LYS A 189 0.53 3.37 -18.93
C LYS A 189 0.88 4.60 -19.76
N ALA A 190 1.41 4.37 -20.95
CA ALA A 190 1.95 5.41 -21.83
C ALA A 190 0.86 6.26 -22.51
N ASN A 191 -0.33 5.72 -22.76
CA ASN A 191 -1.41 6.39 -23.47
C ASN A 191 -2.76 6.06 -22.83
N HIS A 192 -3.49 7.08 -22.39
CA HIS A 192 -4.91 6.93 -22.09
C HIS A 192 -5.67 8.08 -22.72
N ASP A 193 -6.63 7.75 -23.60
CA ASP A 193 -7.39 8.72 -24.39
C ASP A 193 -8.42 9.53 -23.58
N LEU A 194 -8.44 9.39 -22.25
CA LEU A 194 -9.49 10.00 -21.43
C LEU A 194 -9.27 11.48 -21.18
N LEU A 195 -8.06 12.02 -21.40
CA LEU A 195 -7.78 13.44 -21.24
C LEU A 195 -6.73 13.89 -22.27
N LYS A 196 -6.99 15.00 -22.97
CA LYS A 196 -6.02 15.65 -23.87
C LYS A 196 -4.76 16.16 -23.15
N ILE A 197 -4.69 16.03 -21.83
CA ILE A 197 -3.52 16.34 -21.01
C ILE A 197 -2.66 15.06 -20.93
N ARG A 198 -1.42 15.13 -21.43
CA ARG A 198 -0.43 14.04 -21.48
C ARG A 198 0.04 13.59 -20.09
N ASN A 199 -0.85 13.07 -19.25
CA ASN A 199 -0.52 12.62 -17.91
C ASN A 199 -0.33 11.10 -17.85
N PRO A 200 0.67 10.61 -17.08
CA PRO A 200 0.79 9.19 -16.78
C PRO A 200 -0.49 8.67 -16.10
N VAL A 201 -1.08 7.61 -16.64
CA VAL A 201 -2.00 6.76 -15.88
C VAL A 201 -1.17 5.71 -15.18
N TYR A 202 -1.32 5.57 -13.88
CA TYR A 202 -0.65 4.51 -13.12
C TYR A 202 -1.60 3.34 -12.90
N GLU A 203 -1.07 2.13 -13.05
CA GLU A 203 -1.72 0.87 -12.73
C GLU A 203 -0.95 0.24 -11.57
N MET A 204 -1.65 -0.10 -10.49
CA MET A 204 -1.06 -0.72 -9.29
C MET A 204 -1.80 -1.99 -8.91
N TRP A 205 -1.05 -2.97 -8.40
CA TRP A 205 -1.61 -4.16 -7.78
C TRP A 205 -0.66 -4.73 -6.72
N TYR A 206 -1.21 -5.63 -5.91
CA TYR A 206 -0.45 -6.41 -4.94
C TYR A 206 -0.42 -7.87 -5.34
N GLU A 207 0.72 -8.51 -5.14
CA GLU A 207 0.94 -9.94 -5.25
C GLU A 207 1.41 -10.45 -3.90
N TRP A 208 0.87 -11.57 -3.44
CA TRP A 208 1.44 -12.27 -2.31
C TRP A 208 1.74 -13.71 -2.68
N LEU A 209 2.91 -14.17 -2.28
CA LEU A 209 3.45 -15.48 -2.58
C LEU A 209 3.64 -16.21 -1.25
N LEU A 210 3.07 -17.41 -1.18
CA LEU A 210 3.15 -18.33 -0.07
C LEU A 210 4.09 -19.47 -0.40
N ILE A 211 4.99 -19.79 0.52
CA ILE A 211 5.82 -21.01 0.48
C ILE A 211 5.41 -21.86 1.68
N TYR A 212 4.98 -23.10 1.43
CA TYR A 212 4.58 -24.07 2.44
C TYR A 212 5.02 -25.48 2.05
N ASN A 213 5.13 -26.38 3.02
CA ASN A 213 5.55 -27.76 2.77
C ASN A 213 4.34 -28.68 2.51
N ASP A 214 4.42 -29.50 1.47
CA ASP A 214 3.51 -30.61 1.22
C ASP A 214 4.32 -31.88 0.96
N LYS A 215 4.22 -32.88 1.85
CA LYS A 215 4.89 -34.19 1.72
C LYS A 215 6.40 -34.13 1.44
N ASN A 216 7.11 -33.21 2.10
CA ASN A 216 8.54 -32.90 1.94
C ASN A 216 8.93 -32.13 0.67
N ASP A 217 7.94 -31.68 -0.13
CA ASP A 217 8.17 -30.74 -1.23
C ASP A 217 7.75 -29.32 -0.82
N SER A 218 8.61 -28.35 -1.15
CA SER A 218 8.30 -26.92 -0.97
C SER A 218 7.38 -26.45 -2.09
N VAL A 219 6.12 -26.16 -1.76
CA VAL A 219 5.11 -25.68 -2.70
C VAL A 219 5.02 -24.17 -2.66
N THR A 220 4.95 -23.54 -3.84
CA THR A 220 4.76 -22.09 -3.98
C THR A 220 3.37 -21.79 -4.55
N LYS A 221 2.58 -20.96 -3.88
CA LYS A 221 1.28 -20.46 -4.37
C LYS A 221 1.30 -18.94 -4.48
N VAL A 222 0.96 -18.40 -5.66
CA VAL A 222 0.95 -16.96 -5.94
C VAL A 222 -0.49 -16.47 -6.06
N PHE A 223 -0.78 -15.36 -5.41
CA PHE A 223 -2.09 -14.72 -5.42
C PHE A 223 -2.04 -13.40 -6.19
N ASN A 224 -3.11 -13.14 -6.95
CA ASN A 224 -3.25 -11.98 -7.83
C ASN A 224 -2.06 -11.77 -8.78
N GLU A 225 -1.49 -12.86 -9.31
CA GLU A 225 -0.35 -12.81 -10.23
C GLU A 225 -0.64 -11.85 -11.39
N LYS A 226 0.28 -10.91 -11.64
CA LYS A 226 0.20 -9.86 -12.67
C LYS A 226 -1.06 -8.98 -12.56
N GLY A 227 -1.66 -8.91 -11.38
CA GLY A 227 -2.90 -8.20 -11.12
C GLY A 227 -4.10 -8.79 -11.86
N SER A 228 -4.09 -10.11 -12.10
CA SER A 228 -5.15 -10.81 -12.84
C SER A 228 -6.53 -10.79 -12.18
N LYS A 229 -6.59 -10.57 -10.87
CA LYS A 229 -7.84 -10.49 -10.10
C LYS A 229 -8.21 -9.07 -9.73
N HIS A 230 -7.23 -8.23 -9.40
CA HIS A 230 -7.46 -6.85 -9.02
C HIS A 230 -6.29 -5.94 -9.38
N LYS A 231 -6.63 -4.79 -9.94
CA LYS A 231 -5.75 -3.64 -10.17
C LYS A 231 -6.51 -2.37 -9.85
N THR A 232 -5.80 -1.39 -9.31
CA THR A 232 -6.29 -0.04 -9.14
C THR A 232 -5.63 0.86 -10.18
N PHE A 233 -6.33 1.92 -10.57
CA PHE A 233 -5.85 2.90 -11.53
C PHE A 233 -5.96 4.30 -10.93
N THR A 234 -4.98 5.14 -11.20
CA THR A 234 -5.08 6.58 -10.89
C THR A 234 -4.55 7.43 -12.04
N VAL A 235 -5.11 8.63 -12.13
CA VAL A 235 -4.59 9.73 -12.94
C VAL A 235 -4.13 10.80 -11.96
N CYS A 236 -2.81 10.99 -11.83
CA CYS A 236 -2.24 11.86 -10.79
C CYS A 236 -2.81 13.29 -10.77
N PHE A 237 -3.28 13.79 -11.92
CA PHE A 237 -3.80 15.14 -12.05
C PHE A 237 -5.10 15.39 -11.28
N TYR A 238 -5.98 14.40 -11.12
CA TYR A 238 -7.22 14.59 -10.35
C TYR A 238 -6.95 14.79 -8.86
N PHE A 239 -5.92 14.13 -8.31
CA PHE A 239 -5.55 14.24 -6.90
C PHE A 239 -4.66 15.44 -6.58
N ILE A 240 -3.94 15.99 -7.57
CA ILE A 240 -3.19 17.24 -7.40
C ILE A 240 -4.11 18.39 -6.95
N PHE A 241 -5.38 18.41 -7.39
CA PHE A 241 -6.37 19.39 -6.92
C PHE A 241 -6.91 19.12 -5.51
N TYR A 242 -6.70 17.92 -4.97
CA TYR A 242 -7.03 17.57 -3.58
C TYR A 242 -5.90 17.91 -2.59
N ILE A 243 -4.75 18.40 -3.05
CA ILE A 243 -3.70 18.96 -2.18
C ILE A 243 -4.31 20.15 -1.44
N SER A 244 -4.67 19.94 -0.19
CA SER A 244 -5.57 20.83 0.55
C SER A 244 -4.95 22.18 0.85
N TYR A 245 -3.60 22.25 0.96
CA TYR A 245 -2.87 23.49 1.20
C TYR A 245 -1.49 23.46 0.53
N ALA A 246 -1.25 24.43 -0.36
CA ALA A 246 0.07 24.75 -0.89
C ALA A 246 0.55 26.06 -0.23
N ILE A 247 1.55 25.97 0.65
CA ILE A 247 2.07 27.16 1.35
C ILE A 247 3.30 27.67 0.61
N VAL A 248 3.17 28.87 0.03
CA VAL A 248 4.29 29.63 -0.52
C VAL A 248 4.93 30.40 0.64
N VAL A 249 6.03 29.87 1.18
CA VAL A 249 6.86 30.63 2.13
C VAL A 249 7.72 31.59 1.31
N LYS A 250 7.50 32.89 1.48
CA LYS A 250 8.33 33.97 0.91
C LYS A 250 9.69 34.01 1.58
#